data_AF-A0A165YAU0-F1
#
_entry.id   AF-A0A165YAU0-F1
#
_cell.length_a   1.000
_cell.length_b   1.000
_cell.length_c   1.000
_cell.angle_alpha   90.00
_cell.angle_beta   90.00
_cell.angle_gamma   90.00
#
_symmetry.space_group_name_H-M   'P 1'
#
loop_
_entity.id
_entity.type
_entity.pdbx_description
1 polymer ?
#
loop_
_entity_poly.entity_id
_entity_poly.type
_entity_poly.pdbx_seq_one_letter_code
_entity_poly.pdbx_strand_id
1 'polypeptide(L)'
;MFKAIALSLALLFVTSFAAHAQPHKGQRFMKMAEKLNLTEEQKEKVLPLMKETMKERRAILKDAGIERGKRPSLEELAEVRVPMQESREKLDQEMAQILKPEQMTAFRQMQQEMREKRRQKMMDRLKEAN
;
A
#
# COMPACT_ATOMS: atom_id res chain seq x y z
N MET A 1 27.76 -38.68 -45.84
CA MET A 1 27.50 -37.32 -46.36
C MET A 1 26.52 -36.64 -45.41
N PHE A 2 26.95 -35.55 -44.79
CA PHE A 2 26.15 -34.76 -43.84
C PHE A 2 25.03 -34.02 -44.58
N LYS A 3 23.80 -34.07 -44.03
CA LYS A 3 22.80 -33.00 -44.21
C LYS A 3 22.09 -32.79 -42.87
N ALA A 4 22.60 -31.82 -42.11
CA ALA A 4 21.89 -31.22 -41.00
C ALA A 4 20.67 -30.47 -41.53
N ILE A 5 19.49 -30.67 -40.93
CA ILE A 5 18.30 -29.89 -41.23
C ILE A 5 17.76 -29.34 -39.91
N ALA A 6 18.01 -28.04 -39.78
CA ALA A 6 17.18 -26.99 -39.19
C ALA A 6 16.63 -27.18 -37.77
N LEU A 7 17.25 -26.39 -36.87
CA LEU A 7 16.60 -25.70 -35.76
C LEU A 7 15.17 -25.23 -36.12
N SER A 8 14.18 -25.67 -35.34
CA SER A 8 12.93 -24.93 -35.15
C SER A 8 12.87 -24.45 -33.71
N LEU A 9 13.22 -23.17 -33.58
CA LEU A 9 13.24 -22.37 -32.36
C LEU A 9 11.81 -22.29 -31.79
N ALA A 10 11.55 -23.01 -30.69
CA ALA A 10 10.32 -22.83 -29.92
C ALA A 10 10.39 -21.50 -29.14
N LEU A 11 9.95 -20.41 -29.77
CA LEU A 11 9.63 -19.16 -29.09
C LEU A 11 8.38 -19.38 -28.24
N LEU A 12 8.59 -19.79 -26.99
CA LEU A 12 7.57 -19.67 -25.96
C LEU A 12 7.35 -18.18 -25.71
N PHE A 13 6.23 -17.68 -26.24
CA PHE A 13 5.65 -16.39 -25.92
C PHE A 13 5.47 -16.27 -24.40
N VAL A 14 6.44 -15.67 -23.70
CA VAL A 14 6.24 -15.19 -22.33
C VAL A 14 5.39 -13.95 -22.43
N THR A 15 4.07 -14.12 -22.32
CA THR A 15 3.13 -13.00 -22.17
C THR A 15 2.51 -13.00 -20.79
N SER A 16 2.35 -11.79 -20.26
CA SER A 16 1.73 -11.41 -18.98
C SER A 16 2.70 -11.44 -17.79
N PHE A 17 3.04 -10.34 -17.13
CA PHE A 17 2.08 -9.42 -16.52
C PHE A 17 2.73 -8.04 -16.27
N ALA A 18 3.05 -7.26 -17.30
CA ALA A 18 3.23 -5.82 -17.12
C ALA A 18 1.84 -5.20 -16.94
N ALA A 19 1.30 -5.37 -15.73
CA ALA A 19 0.03 -4.83 -15.30
C ALA A 19 -0.03 -3.34 -15.66
N HIS A 20 -1.04 -2.98 -16.44
CA HIS A 20 -1.42 -1.63 -16.80
C HIS A 20 -1.49 -0.75 -15.54
N ALA A 21 -0.40 -0.06 -15.23
CA ALA A 21 -0.29 0.76 -14.03
C ALA A 21 -1.16 2.00 -14.22
N GLN A 22 -2.32 2.04 -13.57
CA GLN A 22 -3.13 3.26 -13.50
C GLN A 22 -2.25 4.42 -12.97
N PRO A 23 -2.10 5.54 -13.71
CA PRO A 23 -1.02 6.51 -13.52
C PRO A 23 -1.02 7.16 -12.13
N HIS A 24 -2.18 7.30 -11.49
CA HIS A 24 -2.29 7.95 -10.16
C HIS A 24 -2.00 7.03 -8.96
N LYS A 25 -2.17 5.71 -9.10
CA LYS A 25 -1.96 4.76 -7.99
C LYS A 25 -0.48 4.40 -7.82
N GLY A 26 0.26 4.31 -8.92
CA GLY A 26 1.71 4.10 -8.88
C GLY A 26 2.45 5.27 -8.23
N GLN A 27 2.01 6.51 -8.44
CA GLN A 27 2.73 7.70 -8.01
C GLN A 27 2.91 7.80 -6.48
N ARG A 28 1.91 7.39 -5.69
CA ARG A 28 2.02 7.42 -4.21
C ARG A 28 3.01 6.40 -3.69
N PHE A 29 3.04 5.21 -4.30
CA PHE A 29 4.02 4.19 -3.97
C PHE A 29 5.43 4.65 -4.34
N MET A 30 5.62 5.20 -5.56
CA MET A 30 6.93 5.68 -6.01
C MET A 30 7.50 6.76 -5.08
N LYS A 31 6.69 7.73 -4.64
CA LYS A 31 7.12 8.75 -3.67
C LYS A 31 7.53 8.16 -2.31
N MET A 32 6.85 7.12 -1.85
CA MET A 32 7.23 6.42 -0.62
C MET A 32 8.54 5.65 -0.84
N ALA A 33 8.65 4.94 -1.96
CA ALA A 33 9.83 4.14 -2.29
C ALA A 33 11.09 5.02 -2.39
N GLU A 34 10.96 6.20 -2.99
CA GLU A 34 12.00 7.22 -3.05
C GLU A 34 12.38 7.72 -1.65
N LYS A 35 11.41 8.13 -0.83
CA LYS A 35 11.67 8.59 0.54
C LYS A 35 12.36 7.56 1.42
N LEU A 36 12.08 6.28 1.21
CA LEU A 36 12.68 5.18 1.96
C LEU A 36 13.96 4.64 1.30
N ASN A 37 14.37 5.19 0.15
CA ASN A 37 15.47 4.67 -0.67
C ASN A 37 15.37 3.15 -0.88
N LEU A 38 14.18 2.66 -1.28
CA LEU A 38 13.98 1.23 -1.51
C LEU A 38 14.78 0.75 -2.72
N THR A 39 15.43 -0.40 -2.57
CA THR A 39 16.01 -1.13 -3.71
C THR A 39 14.91 -1.69 -4.61
N GLU A 40 15.25 -2.09 -5.84
CA GLU A 40 14.26 -2.73 -6.73
C GLU A 40 13.68 -4.01 -6.12
N GLU A 41 14.52 -4.85 -5.52
CA GLU A 41 14.08 -6.06 -4.80
C GLU A 41 13.13 -5.74 -3.63
N GLN A 42 13.38 -4.66 -2.89
CA GLN A 42 12.46 -4.21 -1.83
C GLN A 42 11.15 -3.71 -2.44
N LYS A 43 11.18 -2.97 -3.57
CA LYS A 43 9.96 -2.48 -4.23
C LYS A 43 9.08 -3.64 -4.70
N GLU A 44 9.67 -4.70 -5.25
CA GLU A 44 8.96 -5.90 -5.69
C GLU A 44 8.21 -6.60 -4.54
N LYS A 45 8.78 -6.59 -3.33
CA LYS A 45 8.15 -7.17 -2.13
C LYS A 45 7.14 -6.23 -1.46
N VAL A 46 7.45 -4.94 -1.37
CA VAL A 46 6.62 -3.95 -0.67
C VAL A 46 5.35 -3.59 -1.45
N LEU A 47 5.43 -3.52 -2.79
CA LEU A 47 4.27 -3.14 -3.61
C LEU A 47 3.05 -4.07 -3.43
N PRO A 48 3.17 -5.41 -3.54
CA PRO A 48 2.03 -6.31 -3.32
C PRO A 48 1.50 -6.23 -1.89
N LEU A 49 2.39 -6.19 -0.89
CA LEU A 49 2.04 -6.00 0.52
C LEU A 49 1.17 -4.75 0.74
N MET A 50 1.57 -3.64 0.13
CA MET A 50 0.82 -2.39 0.22
C MET A 50 -0.54 -2.44 -0.47
N LYS A 51 -0.64 -3.14 -1.62
CA LYS A 51 -1.92 -3.34 -2.31
C LYS A 51 -2.87 -4.19 -1.48
N GLU A 52 -2.37 -5.26 -0.87
CA GLU A 52 -3.15 -6.16 -0.03
C GLU A 52 -3.66 -5.44 1.22
N THR A 53 -2.79 -4.74 1.95
CA THR A 53 -3.19 -3.95 3.12
C THR A 53 -4.25 -2.91 2.77
N MET A 54 -4.15 -2.26 1.61
CA MET A 54 -5.16 -1.29 1.16
C MET A 54 -6.50 -1.96 0.82
N LYS A 55 -6.48 -3.19 0.28
CA LYS A 55 -7.68 -3.98 0.02
C LYS A 55 -8.35 -4.41 1.33
N GLU A 56 -7.57 -4.92 2.28
CA GLU A 56 -8.03 -5.32 3.62
C GLU A 56 -8.68 -4.14 4.35
N ARG A 57 -8.00 -3.00 4.46
CA ARG A 57 -8.55 -1.80 5.11
C ARG A 57 -9.81 -1.30 4.43
N ARG A 58 -9.93 -1.47 3.12
CA ARG A 58 -11.16 -1.12 2.40
C ARG A 58 -12.31 -2.07 2.73
N ALA A 59 -12.02 -3.36 2.92
CA ALA A 59 -13.01 -4.33 3.37
C ALA A 59 -13.50 -3.97 4.78
N ILE A 60 -12.58 -3.72 5.72
CA ILE A 60 -12.92 -3.30 7.10
C ILE A 60 -13.87 -2.09 7.11
N LEU A 61 -13.58 -1.05 6.30
CA LEU A 61 -14.48 0.11 6.20
C LEU A 61 -15.83 -0.25 5.59
N LYS A 62 -15.84 -1.07 4.54
CA LYS A 62 -17.07 -1.48 3.85
C LYS A 62 -17.97 -2.29 4.77
N ASP A 63 -17.41 -3.20 5.55
CA ASP A 63 -18.14 -4.09 6.45
C ASP A 63 -18.78 -3.32 7.61
N ALA A 64 -18.16 -2.21 8.03
CA ALA A 64 -18.73 -1.25 8.99
C ALA A 64 -19.64 -0.19 8.35
N GLY A 65 -20.06 -0.35 7.09
CA GLY A 65 -20.96 0.59 6.41
C GLY A 65 -20.33 1.94 6.04
N ILE A 66 -19.03 2.14 6.25
CA ILE A 66 -18.33 3.40 5.99
C ILE A 66 -18.11 3.57 4.48
N GLU A 67 -18.98 4.36 3.86
CA GLU A 67 -18.91 4.67 2.44
C GLU A 67 -17.92 5.80 2.11
N ARG A 68 -17.29 5.69 0.94
CA ARG A 68 -16.40 6.73 0.44
C ARG A 68 -17.19 7.99 0.11
N GLY A 69 -16.79 9.12 0.69
CA GLY A 69 -17.39 10.43 0.41
C GLY A 69 -18.48 10.82 1.41
N LYS A 70 -18.94 9.88 2.24
CA LYS A 70 -19.77 10.18 3.41
C LYS A 70 -18.89 10.40 4.64
N ARG A 71 -19.39 11.22 5.57
CA ARG A 71 -18.72 11.43 6.86
C ARG A 71 -19.14 10.30 7.80
N PRO A 72 -18.21 9.48 8.31
CA PRO A 72 -18.56 8.45 9.26
C PRO A 72 -18.95 9.06 10.62
N SER A 73 -19.84 8.38 11.32
CA SER A 73 -20.21 8.68 12.70
C SER A 73 -19.08 8.33 13.68
N LEU A 74 -19.17 8.80 14.92
CA LEU A 74 -18.19 8.43 15.96
C LEU A 74 -18.27 6.94 16.31
N GLU A 75 -19.46 6.35 16.23
CA GLU A 75 -19.71 4.94 16.49
C GLU A 75 -19.08 4.07 15.40
N GLU A 76 -19.32 4.38 14.12
CA GLU A 76 -18.68 3.70 12.97
C GLU A 76 -17.15 3.79 13.06
N LEU A 77 -16.61 4.94 13.48
CA LEU A 77 -15.17 5.12 13.69
C LEU A 77 -14.63 4.28 14.87
N ALA A 78 -15.43 4.07 15.92
CA ALA A 78 -15.06 3.25 17.06
C ALA A 78 -15.03 1.76 16.68
N GLU A 79 -16.00 1.29 15.89
CA GLU A 79 -16.09 -0.09 15.40
C GLU A 79 -14.86 -0.49 14.59
N VAL A 80 -14.42 0.38 13.67
CA VAL A 80 -13.26 0.07 12.81
C VAL A 80 -11.92 0.32 13.51
N ARG A 81 -11.89 0.86 14.73
CA ARG A 81 -10.66 1.32 15.39
C ARG A 81 -9.66 0.18 15.59
N VAL A 82 -10.11 -0.91 16.20
CA VAL A 82 -9.31 -2.10 16.52
C VAL A 82 -8.83 -2.79 15.23
N PRO A 83 -9.70 -3.19 14.28
CA PRO A 83 -9.23 -3.87 13.07
C PRO A 83 -8.32 -2.99 12.20
N MET A 84 -8.49 -1.66 12.21
CA MET A 84 -7.56 -0.73 11.55
C MET A 84 -6.20 -0.65 12.24
N GLN A 85 -6.15 -0.84 13.55
CA GLN A 85 -4.90 -0.90 14.31
C GLN A 85 -4.18 -2.21 14.03
N GLU A 86 -4.88 -3.34 14.06
CA GLU A 86 -4.33 -4.66 13.76
C GLU A 86 -3.75 -4.71 12.34
N SER A 87 -4.48 -4.21 11.33
CA SER A 87 -3.98 -4.08 9.96
C SER A 87 -2.76 -3.13 9.84
N ARG A 88 -2.55 -2.22 10.79
CA ARG A 88 -1.30 -1.42 10.85
C ARG A 88 -0.16 -2.21 11.46
N GLU A 89 -0.39 -2.87 12.58
CA GLU A 89 0.63 -3.66 13.28
C GLU A 89 1.13 -4.80 12.40
N LYS A 90 0.22 -5.49 11.69
CA LYS A 90 0.56 -6.51 10.70
C LYS A 90 1.47 -5.95 9.59
N LEU A 91 1.08 -4.84 8.97
CA LEU A 91 1.90 -4.19 7.95
C LEU A 91 3.28 -3.81 8.52
N ASP A 92 3.34 -3.26 9.73
CA ASP A 92 4.60 -2.87 10.35
C ASP A 92 5.52 -4.08 10.60
N GLN A 93 4.97 -5.24 11.00
CA GLN A 93 5.71 -6.49 11.15
C GLN A 93 6.24 -7.00 9.81
N GLU A 94 5.41 -7.01 8.75
CA GLU A 94 5.80 -7.47 7.42
C GLU A 94 6.84 -6.53 6.78
N MET A 95 6.71 -5.21 6.98
CA MET A 95 7.69 -4.24 6.50
C MET A 95 9.03 -4.38 7.22
N ALA A 96 9.05 -4.71 8.52
CA ALA A 96 10.28 -4.90 9.29
C ALA A 96 11.15 -6.08 8.78
N GLN A 97 10.55 -7.03 8.06
CA GLN A 97 11.28 -8.15 7.44
C GLN A 97 11.95 -7.76 6.11
N ILE A 98 11.50 -6.67 5.48
CA ILE A 98 11.95 -6.23 4.15
C ILE A 98 12.86 -5.00 4.25
N LEU A 99 12.57 -4.12 5.20
CA LEU A 99 13.27 -2.84 5.38
C LEU A 99 14.46 -2.96 6.33
N LYS A 100 15.50 -2.19 6.05
CA LYS A 100 16.57 -1.94 7.03
C LYS A 100 16.03 -1.14 8.24
N PRO A 101 16.66 -1.21 9.41
CA PRO A 101 16.20 -0.50 10.61
C PRO A 101 15.98 1.01 10.42
N GLU A 102 16.85 1.68 9.66
CA GLU A 102 16.74 3.11 9.34
C GLU A 102 15.55 3.40 8.43
N GLN A 103 15.33 2.57 7.39
CA GLN A 103 14.17 2.66 6.51
C GLN A 103 12.87 2.42 7.28
N MET A 104 12.86 1.48 8.23
CA MET A 104 11.71 1.21 9.07
C MET A 104 11.39 2.39 10.01
N THR A 105 12.43 3.05 10.53
CA THR A 105 12.27 4.27 11.34
C THR A 105 11.64 5.39 10.52
N ALA A 106 12.16 5.64 9.31
CA ALA A 106 11.59 6.64 8.39
C ALA A 106 10.15 6.29 7.99
N PHE A 107 9.85 5.01 7.75
CA PHE A 107 8.50 4.55 7.45
C PHE A 107 7.52 4.84 8.59
N ARG A 108 7.90 4.55 9.84
CA ARG A 108 7.08 4.84 11.03
C ARG A 108 6.86 6.33 11.23
N GLN A 109 7.88 7.16 11.02
CA GLN A 109 7.77 8.61 11.05
C GLN A 109 6.76 9.11 10.01
N MET A 110 6.88 8.66 8.76
CA MET A 110 5.92 8.99 7.70
C MET A 110 4.48 8.58 8.07
N GLN A 111 4.28 7.41 8.67
CA GLN A 111 2.96 7.00 9.12
C GLN A 111 2.42 7.92 10.22
N GLN A 112 3.27 8.32 11.17
CA GLN A 112 2.92 9.23 12.26
C GLN A 112 2.53 10.61 11.74
N GLU A 113 3.35 11.22 10.89
CA GLU A 113 3.05 12.51 10.25
C GLU A 113 1.70 12.47 9.52
N MET A 114 1.43 11.37 8.80
CA MET A 114 0.17 11.19 8.10
C MET A 114 -1.01 11.02 9.06
N ARG A 115 -0.83 10.42 10.23
CA ARG A 115 -1.87 10.34 11.28
C ARG A 115 -2.13 11.71 11.89
N GLU A 116 -1.08 12.44 12.25
CA GLU A 116 -1.17 13.77 12.84
C GLU A 116 -1.83 14.75 11.88
N LYS A 117 -1.44 14.75 10.60
CA LYS A 117 -2.08 15.55 9.56
C LYS A 117 -3.57 15.23 9.39
N ARG A 118 -3.97 13.95 9.49
CA ARG A 118 -5.38 13.57 9.45
C ARG A 118 -6.13 14.04 10.70
N ARG A 119 -5.53 13.91 11.88
CA ARG A 119 -6.09 14.39 13.14
C ARG A 119 -6.27 15.90 13.12
N GLN A 120 -5.26 16.64 12.68
CA GLN A 120 -5.33 18.09 12.55
C GLN A 120 -6.46 18.52 11.62
N LYS A 121 -6.54 17.94 10.42
CA LYS A 121 -7.65 18.21 9.48
C LYS A 121 -9.02 17.89 10.05
N MET A 122 -9.14 16.86 10.88
CA MET A 122 -10.39 16.55 11.56
C MET A 122 -10.72 17.64 12.59
N MET A 123 -9.76 18.05 13.40
CA MET A 123 -9.93 19.09 14.42
C MET A 123 -10.27 20.44 13.81
N ASP A 124 -9.58 20.85 12.74
CA ASP A 124 -9.86 22.11 12.04
C ASP A 124 -11.31 22.16 11.54
N ARG A 125 -11.78 21.05 10.93
CA ARG A 125 -13.16 20.93 10.47
C ARG A 125 -14.20 20.91 11.60
N LEU A 126 -13.84 20.44 12.79
CA LEU A 126 -14.72 20.48 13.96
C LEU A 126 -14.84 21.90 14.50
N LYS A 127 -13.77 22.68 14.44
CA LYS A 127 -13.79 24.10 14.82
C LYS A 127 -14.60 24.96 13.85
N GLU A 128 -14.54 24.67 12.55
CA GLU A 128 -15.32 25.38 11.51
C GLU A 128 -16.83 25.09 11.57
N ALA A 129 -17.25 24.01 12.25
CA ALA A 129 -18.64 23.58 12.32
C ALA A 129 -19.38 24.06 13.58
N ASN A 130 -18.67 24.71 14.52
CA ASN A 130 -19.19 25.30 15.76
C ASN A 130 -19.12 26.83 15.68
#